data_AF-B1KI14-F1
#
_entry.id   AF-B1KI14-F1
#
_cell.length_a   1.000
_cell.length_b   1.000
_cell.length_c   1.000
_cell.angle_alpha   90.00
_cell.angle_beta   90.00
_cell.angle_gamma   90.00
#
_symmetry.space_group_name_H-M   'P 1'
#
loop_
_entity.id
_entity.type
_entity.pdbx_description
1 polymer ?
#
loop_
_entity_poly.entity_id
_entity_poly.type
_entity_poly.pdbx_seq_one_letter_code
_entity_poly.pdbx_strand_id
1 'polypeptide(L)'
;MEKSLLELLQRAALEFQGRELLILDIGIFPWHSSIELSLLFSDDQCARDDIAAWPHYDYSKFSEGGWCSAQPVAKQLACEWEKTSDIVGILKREAQVVNLPCIQEVLSSFKLAAEFRVQVLNSDDSHSPNYLYLGTE
;
A
#
# COMPACT_ATOMS: atom_id res chain seq x y z
N MET A 1 5.07 -3.12 9.99
CA MET A 1 4.25 -3.18 8.76
C MET A 1 3.73 -4.58 8.47
N GLU A 2 4.60 -5.60 8.35
CA GLU A 2 4.24 -6.97 7.93
C GLU A 2 2.91 -7.50 8.49
N LYS A 3 2.79 -7.61 9.82
CA LYS A 3 1.58 -8.18 10.46
C LYS A 3 0.31 -7.39 10.12
N SER A 4 0.40 -6.06 10.15
CA SER A 4 -0.71 -5.16 9.88
C SER A 4 -1.17 -5.26 8.41
N LEU A 5 -0.21 -5.38 7.48
CA LEU A 5 -0.46 -5.57 6.06
C LEU A 5 -1.08 -6.94 5.77
N LEU A 6 -0.54 -8.01 6.36
CA LEU A 6 -1.07 -9.36 6.22
C LEU A 6 -2.55 -9.43 6.64
N GLU A 7 -2.88 -8.88 7.80
CA GLU A 7 -4.25 -8.82 8.33
C GLU A 7 -5.20 -8.12 7.36
N LEU A 8 -4.82 -6.94 6.87
CA LEU A 8 -5.69 -6.15 5.99
C LEU A 8 -5.85 -6.79 4.61
N LEU A 9 -4.79 -7.39 4.06
CA LEU A 9 -4.84 -8.11 2.79
C LEU A 9 -5.70 -9.37 2.88
N GLN A 10 -5.63 -10.12 3.98
CA GLN A 10 -6.49 -11.28 4.19
C GLN A 10 -7.96 -10.89 4.21
N ARG A 11 -8.30 -9.78 4.88
CA ARG A 11 -9.66 -9.23 4.86
C ARG A 11 -10.09 -8.83 3.45
N ALA A 12 -9.27 -8.07 2.74
CA ALA A 12 -9.57 -7.61 1.39
C ALA A 12 -9.75 -8.78 0.39
N ALA A 13 -8.92 -9.82 0.49
CA ALA A 13 -9.01 -11.01 -0.35
C ALA A 13 -10.36 -11.74 -0.20
N LEU A 14 -10.87 -11.80 1.04
CA LEU A 14 -12.17 -12.39 1.33
C LEU A 14 -13.32 -11.49 0.85
N GLU A 15 -13.23 -10.18 1.10
CA GLU A 15 -14.28 -9.21 0.76
C GLU A 15 -14.47 -9.06 -0.76
N PHE A 16 -13.37 -9.06 -1.51
CA PHE A 16 -13.37 -8.86 -2.95
C PHE A 16 -13.16 -10.15 -3.75
N GLN A 17 -13.51 -11.30 -3.15
CA GLN A 17 -13.37 -12.59 -3.80
C GLN A 17 -14.06 -12.60 -5.17
N GLY A 18 -13.30 -12.95 -6.21
CA GLY A 18 -13.79 -13.03 -7.59
C GLY A 18 -13.67 -11.75 -8.41
N ARG A 19 -13.42 -10.59 -7.78
CA ARG A 19 -13.01 -9.38 -8.50
C ARG A 19 -11.54 -9.45 -8.86
N GLU A 20 -11.22 -8.95 -10.05
CA GLU A 20 -9.85 -9.01 -10.56
C GLU A 20 -9.07 -7.77 -10.09
N LEU A 21 -8.11 -7.98 -9.20
CA LEU A 21 -7.28 -6.92 -8.65
C LEU A 21 -6.24 -6.48 -9.68
N LEU A 22 -6.22 -5.18 -9.96
CA LEU A 22 -5.36 -4.55 -10.96
C LEU A 22 -4.18 -3.81 -10.30
N ILE A 23 -4.45 -3.02 -9.26
CA ILE A 23 -3.41 -2.30 -8.52
C ILE A 23 -3.69 -2.39 -7.03
N LEU A 24 -2.65 -2.66 -6.26
CA LEU A 24 -2.61 -2.42 -4.83
C LEU A 24 -1.66 -1.26 -4.56
N ASP A 25 -2.17 -0.18 -3.98
CA ASP A 25 -1.37 0.99 -3.62
C ASP A 25 -1.19 1.04 -2.10
N ILE A 26 0.05 1.25 -1.66
CA ILE A 26 0.40 1.45 -0.25
C ILE A 26 0.91 2.88 -0.10
N GLY A 27 0.05 3.76 0.39
CA GLY A 27 0.38 5.14 0.71
C GLY A 27 1.09 5.22 2.06
N ILE A 28 2.23 5.91 2.12
CA ILE A 28 3.00 6.10 3.36
C ILE A 28 3.26 7.59 3.54
N PHE A 29 2.62 8.18 4.54
CA PHE A 29 2.68 9.62 4.80
C PHE A 29 3.20 9.84 6.23
N PRO A 30 4.52 9.75 6.44
CA PRO A 30 5.07 9.81 7.79
C PRO A 30 4.85 11.17 8.46
N TRP A 31 4.77 12.26 7.68
CA TRP A 31 4.42 13.59 8.20
C TRP A 31 2.95 13.71 8.67
N HIS A 32 2.07 12.80 8.25
CA HIS A 32 0.71 12.67 8.77
C HIS A 32 0.57 11.52 9.78
N SER A 33 1.67 10.82 10.09
CA SER A 33 1.63 9.58 10.88
C SER A 33 0.57 8.60 10.33
N SER A 34 0.47 8.48 9.00
CA SER A 34 -0.52 7.62 8.35
C SER A 34 0.09 6.65 7.33
N ILE A 35 -0.60 5.52 7.20
CA ILE A 35 -0.34 4.48 6.20
C ILE A 35 -1.71 4.09 5.65
N GLU A 36 -1.86 4.12 4.33
CA GLU A 36 -3.10 3.84 3.64
C GLU A 36 -2.91 2.66 2.69
N LEU A 37 -3.98 1.87 2.51
CA LEU A 37 -4.07 0.82 1.52
C LEU A 37 -5.23 1.14 0.58
N SER A 38 -4.96 1.23 -0.71
CA SER A 38 -5.98 1.46 -1.74
C SER A 38 -5.97 0.32 -2.75
N LEU A 39 -7.13 -0.02 -3.29
CA LEU A 39 -7.29 -1.09 -4.28
C LEU A 39 -7.94 -0.54 -5.55
N LEU A 40 -7.46 -1.00 -6.70
CA LEU A 40 -8.09 -0.80 -7.99
C LEU A 40 -8.38 -2.15 -8.64
N PHE A 41 -9.60 -2.37 -9.08
CA PHE A 41 -10.02 -3.58 -9.78
C PHE A 41 -10.19 -3.32 -11.28
N SER A 42 -10.04 -4.37 -12.10
CA SER A 42 -10.12 -4.27 -13.56
C SER A 42 -11.46 -3.76 -14.10
N ASP A 43 -12.54 -3.89 -13.33
CA ASP A 43 -13.89 -3.44 -13.68
C ASP A 43 -14.21 -2.01 -13.20
N ASP A 44 -13.35 -1.39 -12.38
CA ASP A 44 -13.55 -0.02 -11.90
C ASP A 44 -13.41 1.00 -13.05
N GLN A 45 -14.38 1.90 -13.16
CA GLN A 45 -14.43 2.93 -14.22
C GLN A 45 -13.78 4.24 -13.76
N CYS A 46 -12.46 4.25 -13.61
CA CYS A 46 -11.69 5.42 -13.20
C CYS A 46 -10.29 5.43 -13.84
N ALA A 47 -9.60 6.56 -13.74
CA ALA A 47 -8.24 6.71 -14.25
C ALA A 47 -7.24 6.01 -13.31
N ARG A 48 -6.30 5.24 -13.89
CA ARG A 48 -5.33 4.44 -13.11
C ARG A 48 -4.26 5.29 -12.42
N ASP A 49 -4.05 6.52 -12.87
CA ASP A 49 -3.09 7.48 -12.35
C ASP A 49 -3.71 8.41 -11.29
N ASP A 50 -5.03 8.55 -11.27
CA ASP A 50 -5.75 9.33 -10.26
C ASP A 50 -6.19 8.43 -9.09
N ILE A 51 -5.23 8.09 -8.22
CA ILE A 51 -5.44 7.19 -7.07
C ILE A 51 -6.58 7.66 -6.16
N ALA A 52 -6.71 8.98 -5.94
CA ALA A 52 -7.74 9.55 -5.09
C ALA A 52 -9.16 9.39 -5.66
N ALA A 53 -9.30 9.14 -6.97
CA ALA A 53 -10.58 8.88 -7.63
C ALA A 53 -10.97 7.39 -7.63
N TRP A 54 -10.12 6.50 -7.12
CA TRP A 54 -10.43 5.07 -7.11
C TRP A 54 -11.60 4.76 -6.17
N PRO A 55 -12.52 3.85 -6.55
CA PRO A 55 -13.64 3.47 -5.69
C PRO A 55 -13.24 2.90 -4.33
N HIS A 56 -12.04 2.30 -4.24
CA HIS A 56 -11.49 1.74 -3.01
C HIS A 56 -10.19 2.47 -2.59
N TYR A 57 -10.15 3.79 -2.80
CA TYR A 57 -9.16 4.68 -2.20
C TYR A 57 -9.29 4.69 -0.66
N ASP A 58 -8.15 4.66 0.05
CA ASP A 58 -8.06 4.47 1.50
C ASP A 58 -9.04 3.40 2.00
N TYR A 59 -9.02 2.22 1.37
CA TYR A 59 -9.78 1.05 1.83
C TYR A 59 -9.46 0.72 3.30
N SER A 60 -8.22 0.98 3.74
CA SER A 60 -7.82 0.89 5.13
C SER A 60 -8.63 1.75 6.09
N LYS A 61 -9.18 2.88 5.61
CA LYS A 61 -9.84 3.92 6.39
C LYS A 61 -8.98 4.32 7.58
N PHE A 62 -7.67 4.50 7.35
CA PHE A 62 -6.69 4.57 8.44
C PHE A 62 -7.01 5.74 9.38
N SER A 63 -7.29 6.91 8.80
CA SER A 63 -7.62 8.14 9.52
C SER A 63 -8.95 8.05 10.30
N GLU A 64 -9.85 7.16 9.89
CA GLU A 64 -11.12 6.88 10.57
C GLU A 64 -10.98 5.78 11.65
N GLY A 65 -9.78 5.22 11.84
CA GLY A 65 -9.52 4.12 12.77
C GLY A 65 -9.84 2.73 12.22
N GLY A 66 -10.02 2.58 10.89
CA GLY A 66 -10.29 1.29 10.24
C GLY A 66 -9.12 0.30 10.27
N TRP A 67 -7.89 0.79 10.50
CA TRP A 67 -6.66 -0.01 10.50
C TRP A 67 -5.81 0.19 11.75
N CYS A 68 -6.37 -0.15 12.92
CA CYS A 68 -5.72 0.01 14.22
C CYS A 68 -4.33 -0.65 14.30
N SER A 69 -4.13 -1.82 13.68
CA SER A 69 -2.87 -2.55 13.73
C SER A 69 -1.71 -1.85 13.01
N ALA A 70 -1.99 -0.91 12.10
CA ALA A 70 -0.96 -0.09 11.45
C ALA A 70 -0.55 1.14 12.26
N GLN A 71 -1.34 1.57 13.26
CA GLN A 71 -1.05 2.80 14.02
C GLN A 71 0.34 2.81 14.71
N PRO A 72 0.82 1.72 15.34
CA PRO A 72 2.16 1.73 15.93
C PRO A 72 3.26 1.91 14.88
N VAL A 73 3.06 1.33 13.68
CA VAL A 73 4.00 1.45 12.55
C VAL A 73 4.02 2.89 12.07
N ALA A 74 2.85 3.48 11.84
CA ALA A 74 2.75 4.85 11.35
C ALA A 74 3.40 5.86 12.32
N LYS A 75 3.22 5.67 13.63
CA LYS A 75 3.91 6.47 14.67
C LYS A 75 5.43 6.30 14.63
N GLN A 76 5.91 5.07 14.42
CA GLN A 76 7.34 4.81 14.30
C GLN A 76 7.92 5.54 13.08
N LEU A 77 7.24 5.47 11.93
CA LEU A 77 7.67 6.15 10.70
C LEU A 77 7.66 7.67 10.85
N ALA A 78 6.67 8.23 11.54
CA ALA A 78 6.64 9.66 11.87
C ALA A 78 7.87 10.08 12.71
N CYS A 79 8.20 9.31 13.76
CA CYS A 79 9.39 9.56 14.58
C CYS A 79 10.71 9.42 13.80
N GLU A 80 10.76 8.56 12.78
CA GLU A 80 11.93 8.44 11.90
C GLU A 80 12.03 9.64 10.97
N TRP A 81 10.92 10.03 10.33
CA TRP A 81 10.83 11.19 9.46
C TRP A 81 11.23 12.49 10.16
N GLU A 82 10.81 12.71 11.40
CA GLU A 82 11.22 13.87 12.20
C GLU A 82 12.73 13.96 12.41
N LYS A 83 13.45 12.83 12.35
CA LYS A 83 14.90 12.77 12.58
C LYS A 83 15.71 12.86 11.29
N THR A 84 15.23 12.24 10.22
CA THR A 84 16.01 12.05 8.99
C THR A 84 15.49 12.90 7.83
N SER A 85 14.19 13.19 7.82
CA SER A 85 13.47 13.73 6.67
C SER A 85 13.73 12.95 5.37
N ASP A 86 14.05 11.65 5.49
CA ASP A 86 14.38 10.77 4.36
C ASP A 86 13.16 9.94 3.96
N ILE A 87 12.29 10.54 3.15
CA ILE A 87 11.09 9.85 2.64
C ILE A 87 11.47 8.68 1.74
N VAL A 88 12.49 8.84 0.89
CA VAL A 88 12.91 7.81 -0.07
C VAL A 88 13.42 6.55 0.66
N GLY A 89 14.23 6.71 1.70
CA GLY A 89 14.72 5.60 2.52
C GLY A 89 13.60 4.89 3.27
N ILE A 90 12.61 5.64 3.76
CA ILE A 90 11.40 5.07 4.38
C ILE A 90 10.61 4.25 3.35
N LEU A 91 10.27 4.82 2.20
CA LEU A 91 9.48 4.16 1.16
C LEU A 91 10.16 2.89 0.66
N LYS A 92 11.47 2.93 0.35
CA LYS A 92 12.22 1.75 -0.09
C LYS A 92 12.18 0.62 0.93
N ARG A 93 12.34 0.93 2.21
CA ARG A 93 12.36 -0.04 3.30
C ARG A 93 10.99 -0.69 3.49
N GLU A 94 9.94 0.11 3.57
CA GLU A 94 8.59 -0.40 3.78
C GLU A 94 8.07 -1.15 2.56
N ALA A 95 8.48 -0.77 1.34
CA ALA A 95 8.18 -1.53 0.13
C ALA A 95 8.73 -2.97 0.17
N GLN A 96 9.86 -3.22 0.85
CA GLN A 96 10.40 -4.59 0.97
C GLN A 96 9.48 -5.54 1.73
N VAL A 97 8.59 -5.02 2.58
CA VAL A 97 7.64 -5.84 3.34
C VAL A 97 6.71 -6.60 2.40
N VAL A 98 6.39 -6.02 1.24
CA VAL A 98 5.56 -6.67 0.22
C VAL A 98 6.22 -7.94 -0.31
N ASN A 99 7.55 -7.99 -0.37
CA ASN A 99 8.31 -9.13 -0.89
C ASN A 99 8.41 -10.30 0.10
N LEU A 100 7.89 -10.16 1.33
CA LEU A 100 7.91 -11.24 2.31
C LEU A 100 7.02 -12.42 1.86
N PRO A 101 7.44 -13.69 2.08
CA PRO A 101 6.70 -14.85 1.60
C PRO A 101 5.24 -14.90 2.05
N CYS A 102 4.96 -14.51 3.30
CA CYS A 102 3.59 -14.47 3.84
C CYS A 102 2.69 -13.44 3.13
N ILE A 103 3.28 -12.31 2.70
CA ILE A 103 2.55 -11.28 1.95
C ILE A 103 2.32 -11.74 0.51
N GLN A 104 3.33 -12.34 -0.13
CA GLN A 104 3.20 -12.92 -1.46
C GLN A 104 2.15 -14.04 -1.50
N GLU A 105 2.10 -14.88 -0.45
CA GLU A 105 1.10 -15.94 -0.32
C GLU A 105 -0.32 -15.37 -0.24
N VAL A 106 -0.58 -14.34 0.58
CA VAL A 106 -1.93 -13.74 0.61
C VAL A 106 -2.26 -13.01 -0.69
N LEU A 107 -1.29 -12.34 -1.34
CA LEU A 107 -1.51 -11.72 -2.65
C LEU A 107 -1.93 -12.75 -3.70
N SER A 108 -1.38 -13.96 -3.64
CA SER A 108 -1.75 -15.06 -4.56
C SER A 108 -3.19 -15.56 -4.37
N SER A 109 -3.85 -15.21 -3.26
CA SER A 109 -5.26 -15.57 -3.01
C SER A 109 -6.27 -14.66 -3.72
N PHE A 110 -5.83 -13.49 -4.20
CA PHE A 110 -6.64 -12.64 -5.06
C PHE A 110 -6.71 -13.21 -6.47
N LYS A 111 -7.78 -12.88 -7.20
CA LYS A 111 -7.76 -12.99 -8.67
C LYS A 111 -6.95 -11.81 -9.20
N LEU A 112 -5.73 -12.04 -9.68
CA LEU A 112 -4.85 -10.98 -10.16
C LEU A 112 -5.01 -10.75 -11.66
N ALA A 113 -5.04 -9.48 -12.09
CA ALA A 113 -4.96 -9.10 -13.50
C ALA A 113 -3.60 -9.47 -14.10
N ALA A 114 -3.53 -9.63 -15.42
CA ALA A 114 -2.26 -9.91 -16.11
C ALA A 114 -1.20 -8.80 -15.92
N GLU A 115 -1.64 -7.57 -15.75
CA GLU A 115 -0.81 -6.39 -15.50
C GLU A 115 -0.81 -5.96 -14.02
N PHE A 116 -1.20 -6.86 -13.12
CA PHE A 116 -1.26 -6.60 -11.69
C PHE A 116 0.09 -6.08 -11.18
N ARG A 117 0.03 -5.03 -10.36
CA ARG A 117 1.20 -4.51 -9.64
C ARG A 117 0.82 -4.04 -8.25
N VAL A 118 1.78 -4.17 -7.34
CA VAL A 118 1.77 -3.44 -6.07
C VAL A 118 2.63 -2.18 -6.27
N GLN A 119 2.19 -1.05 -5.74
CA GLN A 119 2.93 0.20 -5.84
C GLN A 119 3.10 0.88 -4.49
N VAL A 120 4.31 1.43 -4.31
CA VAL A 120 4.67 2.32 -3.22
C VAL A 120 5.30 3.55 -3.88
N LEU A 121 4.61 4.68 -3.81
CA LEU A 121 4.97 5.91 -4.51
C LEU A 121 5.27 7.02 -3.50
N ASN A 122 6.03 8.01 -3.93
CA ASN A 122 6.17 9.28 -3.25
C ASN A 122 5.06 10.22 -3.75
N SER A 123 4.13 10.57 -2.88
CA SER A 123 3.01 11.46 -3.19
C SER A 123 3.41 12.89 -3.53
N ASP A 124 4.59 13.33 -3.08
CA ASP A 124 5.13 14.66 -3.39
C ASP A 124 5.86 14.72 -4.74
N ASP A 125 6.04 13.59 -5.42
CA ASP A 125 6.74 13.50 -6.70
C ASP A 125 5.84 12.95 -7.82
N SER A 126 5.42 13.85 -8.70
CA SER A 126 4.66 13.53 -9.93
C SER A 126 5.33 12.50 -10.86
N HIS A 127 6.64 12.31 -10.75
CA HIS A 127 7.41 11.31 -11.51
C HIS A 127 7.98 10.21 -10.61
N SER A 128 7.38 10.01 -9.43
CA SER A 128 7.84 9.02 -8.48
C SER A 128 7.98 7.66 -9.15
N PRO A 129 9.16 7.01 -9.03
CA PRO A 129 9.25 5.62 -9.39
C PRO A 129 8.44 4.78 -8.40
N ASN A 130 8.13 3.54 -8.79
CA ASN A 130 7.58 2.57 -7.85
C ASN A 130 8.72 1.95 -7.02
N TYR A 131 8.77 2.29 -5.73
CA TYR A 131 9.86 1.90 -4.82
C TYR A 131 9.90 0.41 -4.51
N LEU A 132 8.87 -0.35 -4.87
CA LEU A 132 8.89 -1.81 -4.79
C LEU A 132 9.94 -2.44 -5.72
N TYR A 133 10.15 -1.86 -6.90
CA TYR A 133 11.04 -2.42 -7.94
C TYR A 133 12.45 -1.82 -7.92
N LEU A 134 12.76 -0.95 -6.96
CA LEU A 134 14.07 -0.28 -6.84
C LEU A 134 14.97 -0.89 -5.75
N GLY A 135 14.62 -2.08 -5.25
CA GLY A 135 15.37 -2.84 -4.24
C GLY A 135 16.12 -4.06 -4.79
N THR A 136 16.11 -4.26 -6.10
CA THR A 136 16.87 -5.32 -6.80
C THR A 136 17.98 -4.69 -7.63
N GLU A 137 18.99 -4.13 -6.96
CA GLU A 137 20.31 -3.84 -7.54
C GLU A 137 21.39 -4.37 -6.60
#